data_AF-A0A7K8ZUS4-F1
#
_entry.id   AF-A0A7K8ZUS4-F1
#
_cell.length_a   1.000
_cell.length_b   1.000
_cell.length_c   1.000
_cell.angle_alpha   90.00
_cell.angle_beta   90.00
_cell.angle_gamma   90.00
#
_symmetry.space_group_name_H-M   'P 1'
#
loop_
_entity.id
_entity.type
_entity.pdbx_description
1 polymer ?
#
loop_
_entity_poly.entity_id
_entity_poly.type
_entity_poly.pdbx_seq_one_letter_code
_entity_poly.pdbx_strand_id
1 'polypeptide(L)'
;LRFSLALGLSAGISVGLLWALRRRWREPARQPGRGTGAVRGGVRGGGGGQALPQAMPGALIPTEGGQGAVHPPLQGQDGQLDLLERLDFVVRDIAELRKEVEELRNSLRHLAVEIVGEVRSHLEEAQRASRRRRFPFPRERSDSTGSSSIYFTASSGNANMDDGESEGGYTTANAESDYDRESERESEEREDEVSCETVRTVWRDSLDLVTEDEAPLSLDSSLEEELGQLLQQADRLHGGDEQDRREGFQLLLNNKLAYAGQREFLWRLARAHSDMWELTVDEEEKRSYASEGKKELELASQKWDQSAECHQWFAILCGQVSEHESIPKRIQAGCDFKEHIDRAIELKPEDPQLYYLLGRWCYQVAHLGWLEKKTVSALFEAPPTATVQDALQNFLRVEELSPGFSKAGRVYIAKCYRDLGNSSAAALWVHLASELPGNAKE
;
A
#
# COMPACT_ATOMS: atom_id res chain seq x y z
N LEU A 1 -10.82 18.66 36.74
CA LEU A 1 -9.73 18.10 37.55
C LEU A 1 -9.41 16.72 36.98
N ARG A 2 -8.36 16.59 36.16
CA ARG A 2 -7.06 15.99 36.54
C ARG A 2 -7.24 14.49 36.87
N PHE A 3 -6.96 13.55 35.97
CA PHE A 3 -5.60 13.18 35.57
C PHE A 3 -5.47 12.82 34.07
N SER A 4 -4.51 13.49 33.44
CA SER A 4 -3.87 13.16 32.17
C SER A 4 -2.61 12.31 32.43
N LEU A 5 -2.02 11.79 31.35
CA LEU A 5 -0.62 11.37 31.18
C LEU A 5 -0.17 10.06 31.83
N ALA A 6 0.05 9.03 30.99
CA ALA A 6 1.37 8.44 30.72
C ALA A 6 1.21 6.97 30.30
N LEU A 7 1.71 6.62 29.10
CA LEU A 7 2.48 5.41 28.75
C LEU A 7 2.33 5.15 27.24
N GLY A 8 3.09 5.92 26.46
CA GLY A 8 3.19 5.79 25.01
C GLY A 8 4.52 6.32 24.49
N LEU A 9 5.62 6.04 25.20
CA LEU A 9 6.98 6.42 24.81
C LEU A 9 7.99 5.39 25.34
N SER A 10 8.14 4.24 24.68
CA SER A 10 9.32 3.36 24.90
C SER A 10 9.54 2.25 23.85
N ALA A 11 9.21 2.46 22.57
CA ALA A 11 9.61 1.52 21.51
C ALA A 11 10.45 2.15 20.38
N GLY A 12 10.77 3.45 20.46
CA GLY A 12 11.55 4.17 19.43
C GLY A 12 13.02 4.47 19.78
N ILE A 13 13.44 4.24 21.03
CA ILE A 13 14.79 4.66 21.50
C ILE A 13 15.81 3.50 21.47
N SER A 14 15.35 2.24 21.44
CA SER A 14 16.22 1.06 21.52
C SER A 14 16.98 0.73 20.22
N VAL A 15 16.47 1.11 19.05
CA VAL A 15 17.15 0.85 17.76
C VAL A 15 18.25 1.87 17.49
N GLY A 16 18.07 3.13 17.90
CA GLY A 16 19.08 4.20 17.76
C GLY A 16 20.30 4.00 18.67
N LEU A 17 20.09 3.51 19.90
CA LEU A 17 21.18 3.20 20.85
C LEU A 17 22.04 2.00 20.39
N LEU A 18 21.41 0.98 19.79
CA LEU A 18 22.11 -0.17 19.22
C LEU A 18 22.95 0.21 17.99
N TRP A 19 22.48 1.15 17.17
CA TRP A 19 23.24 1.68 16.03
C TRP A 19 24.41 2.57 16.48
N ALA A 20 24.21 3.41 17.50
CA ALA A 20 25.26 4.27 18.08
C ALA A 20 26.36 3.47 18.80
N LEU A 21 26.01 2.40 19.53
CA LEU A 21 26.97 1.52 20.19
C LEU A 21 27.80 0.70 19.17
N ARG A 22 27.17 0.28 18.05
CA ARG A 22 27.86 -0.44 16.97
C ARG A 22 28.83 0.44 16.18
N ARG A 23 28.57 1.76 16.10
CA ARG A 23 29.47 2.74 15.48
C ARG A 23 30.69 3.04 16.36
N ARG A 24 30.51 3.06 17.70
CA ARG A 24 31.58 3.31 18.68
C ARG A 24 32.59 2.17 18.83
N TRP A 25 32.25 0.96 18.40
CA TRP A 25 33.14 -0.21 18.41
C TRP A 25 33.96 -0.41 17.13
N ARG A 26 33.72 0.40 16.07
CA ARG A 26 34.47 0.31 14.79
C ARG A 26 35.55 1.37 14.60
N GLU A 27 35.77 2.25 15.59
CA GLU A 27 36.90 3.18 15.55
C GLU A 27 38.09 2.59 16.34
N PRO A 28 39.22 2.27 15.69
CA PRO A 28 40.45 2.01 16.42
C PRO A 28 40.89 3.31 17.10
N ALA A 29 41.07 3.24 18.42
CA ALA A 29 41.48 4.36 19.26
C ALA A 29 42.75 5.04 18.72
N ARG A 30 42.63 6.30 18.28
CA ARG A 30 43.78 7.19 18.11
C ARG A 30 44.34 7.54 19.50
N GLN A 31 45.58 7.16 19.74
CA GLN A 31 46.33 7.61 20.91
C GLN A 31 46.56 9.14 20.85
N PRO A 32 46.49 9.86 21.98
CA PRO A 32 46.91 11.26 22.03
C PRO A 32 48.44 11.34 22.05
N GLY A 33 49.02 11.84 20.95
CA GLY A 33 50.44 12.15 20.86
C GLY A 33 50.82 13.32 21.76
N ARG A 34 51.79 13.10 22.66
CA ARG A 34 52.57 14.16 23.29
C ARG A 34 53.41 14.88 22.25
N GLY A 35 53.45 16.20 22.38
CA GLY A 35 54.11 17.09 21.44
C GLY A 35 55.64 17.06 21.46
N THR A 36 56.14 17.67 20.38
CA THR A 36 57.38 18.45 20.24
C THR A 36 58.72 17.73 20.35
N GLY A 37 59.43 17.71 19.20
CA GLY A 37 60.83 17.38 19.09
C GLY A 37 61.29 17.48 17.63
N ALA A 38 61.41 18.71 17.13
CA ALA A 38 61.93 19.00 15.80
C ALA A 38 63.45 18.78 15.76
N VAL A 39 63.94 17.93 14.85
CA VAL A 39 65.34 17.98 14.32
C VAL A 39 65.36 17.55 12.85
N ARG A 40 65.37 18.57 11.98
CA ARG A 40 66.23 18.85 10.82
C ARG A 40 67.04 17.72 10.12
N GLY A 41 66.89 17.69 8.79
CA GLY A 41 67.91 17.29 7.78
C GLY A 41 67.77 15.84 7.26
N GLY A 42 67.90 15.50 5.98
CA GLY A 42 68.22 16.19 4.74
C GLY A 42 68.52 15.15 3.64
N VAL A 43 68.12 15.43 2.40
CA VAL A 43 68.78 15.10 1.11
C VAL A 43 69.06 13.62 0.69
N ARG A 44 68.67 13.33 -0.58
CA ARG A 44 69.10 12.23 -1.52
C ARG A 44 68.70 10.81 -1.13
N GLY A 45 68.32 9.89 -2.03
CA GLY A 45 68.32 9.83 -3.49
C GLY A 45 68.61 8.37 -3.91
N GLY A 46 67.84 7.82 -4.87
CA GLY A 46 68.27 6.72 -5.75
C GLY A 46 68.08 5.25 -5.28
N GLY A 47 67.27 4.51 -6.04
CA GLY A 47 67.71 3.29 -6.74
C GLY A 47 67.75 1.94 -6.01
N GLY A 48 66.78 1.08 -6.35
CA GLY A 48 67.00 -0.30 -6.81
C GLY A 48 67.36 -1.43 -5.83
N GLY A 49 66.84 -2.63 -6.10
CA GLY A 49 67.53 -3.88 -5.78
C GLY A 49 66.78 -4.87 -4.88
N GLN A 50 66.51 -6.04 -5.44
CA GLN A 50 65.95 -7.26 -4.84
C GLN A 50 66.81 -7.86 -3.72
N ALA A 51 66.18 -8.66 -2.84
CA ALA A 51 66.48 -10.08 -2.59
C ALA A 51 66.32 -10.50 -1.10
N LEU A 52 65.56 -11.59 -0.90
CA LEU A 52 65.57 -12.48 0.27
C LEU A 52 66.97 -13.11 0.46
N PRO A 53 67.33 -13.58 1.67
CA PRO A 53 67.05 -14.99 1.99
C PRO A 53 66.74 -15.33 3.46
N GLN A 54 66.17 -16.52 3.60
CA GLN A 54 65.95 -17.36 4.77
C GLN A 54 67.25 -17.70 5.54
N ALA A 55 67.14 -18.00 6.85
CA ALA A 55 67.75 -19.18 7.49
C ALA A 55 67.47 -19.26 9.00
N MET A 56 67.05 -20.45 9.45
CA MET A 56 67.08 -20.97 10.83
C MET A 56 68.54 -21.18 11.30
N PRO A 57 68.82 -21.32 12.61
CA PRO A 57 68.92 -22.65 13.25
C PRO A 57 68.41 -22.62 14.72
N GLY A 58 68.14 -23.68 15.47
CA GLY A 58 68.65 -25.05 15.52
C GLY A 58 68.85 -25.39 17.01
N ALA A 59 68.19 -26.43 17.50
CA ALA A 59 68.11 -26.82 18.90
C ALA A 59 69.42 -27.45 19.45
N LEU A 60 69.73 -27.18 20.73
CA LEU A 60 70.67 -27.95 21.55
C LEU A 60 70.22 -27.92 23.03
N ILE A 61 70.03 -29.11 23.61
CA ILE A 61 69.94 -29.36 25.06
C ILE A 61 71.34 -29.84 25.53
N PRO A 62 71.75 -29.56 26.78
CA PRO A 62 72.20 -30.66 27.63
C PRO A 62 71.76 -30.57 29.12
N THR A 63 71.19 -31.69 29.60
CA THR A 63 71.48 -32.48 30.83
C THR A 63 71.47 -31.90 32.26
N GLU A 64 71.01 -32.77 33.16
CA GLU A 64 70.55 -32.63 34.55
C GLU A 64 71.58 -32.29 35.64
N GLY A 65 71.07 -31.77 36.77
CA GLY A 65 71.55 -32.15 38.11
C GLY A 65 71.55 -31.04 39.18
N GLY A 66 70.64 -31.10 40.16
CA GLY A 66 70.82 -30.46 41.47
C GLY A 66 69.61 -29.69 42.01
N GLN A 67 68.99 -30.25 43.06
CA GLN A 67 67.79 -29.76 43.75
C GLN A 67 67.90 -28.35 44.33
N GLY A 68 66.80 -27.61 44.20
CA GLY A 68 66.56 -26.33 44.87
C GLY A 68 65.13 -25.88 44.58
N ALA A 69 64.15 -26.63 45.09
CA ALA A 69 62.75 -26.24 44.99
C ALA A 69 62.52 -24.92 45.74
N VAL A 70 62.38 -23.83 44.98
CA VAL A 70 61.61 -22.66 45.38
C VAL A 70 60.68 -22.34 44.21
N HIS A 71 59.44 -22.79 44.34
CA HIS A 71 58.35 -22.45 43.41
C HIS A 71 58.14 -20.93 43.36
N PRO A 72 58.04 -20.29 42.19
CA PRO A 72 57.29 -19.05 42.03
C PRO A 72 55.80 -19.39 41.79
N PRO A 73 54.87 -18.50 42.21
CA PRO A 73 53.49 -18.86 42.49
C PRO A 73 52.61 -19.02 41.24
N LEU A 74 51.53 -19.76 41.45
CA LEU A 74 50.46 -20.24 40.56
C LEU A 74 49.64 -19.15 39.83
N GLN A 75 50.25 -18.12 39.27
CA GLN A 75 49.53 -16.95 38.76
C GLN A 75 49.02 -17.07 37.30
N GLY A 76 48.97 -18.29 36.76
CA GLY A 76 48.44 -18.59 35.42
C GLY A 76 47.16 -19.43 35.42
N GLN A 77 46.84 -20.11 36.53
CA GLN A 77 45.64 -20.95 36.63
C GLN A 77 44.40 -20.13 37.00
N ASP A 78 44.53 -19.17 37.92
CA ASP A 78 43.40 -18.34 38.37
C ASP A 78 42.83 -17.48 37.23
N GLY A 79 43.68 -16.88 36.39
CA GLY A 79 43.22 -16.10 35.24
C GLY A 79 42.60 -16.95 34.12
N GLN A 80 42.97 -18.23 34.04
CA GLN A 80 42.43 -19.17 33.06
C GLN A 80 41.08 -19.75 33.53
N LEU A 81 40.92 -19.94 34.84
CA LEU A 81 39.65 -20.26 35.48
C LEU A 81 38.67 -19.09 35.37
N ASP A 82 39.10 -17.85 35.63
CA ASP A 82 38.28 -16.65 35.44
C ASP A 82 37.79 -16.49 33.98
N LEU A 83 38.63 -16.86 33.00
CA LEU A 83 38.29 -16.79 31.58
C LEU A 83 37.27 -17.89 31.21
N LEU A 84 37.43 -19.09 31.77
CA LEU A 84 36.47 -20.19 31.61
C LEU A 84 35.12 -19.86 32.25
N GLU A 85 35.10 -19.25 33.44
CA GLU A 85 33.86 -18.79 34.09
C GLU A 85 33.14 -17.70 33.27
N ARG A 86 33.89 -16.76 32.69
CA ARG A 86 33.33 -15.74 31.79
C ARG A 86 32.78 -16.34 30.49
N LEU A 87 33.45 -17.35 29.94
CA LEU A 87 32.96 -18.09 28.77
C LEU A 87 31.67 -18.85 29.09
N ASP A 88 31.61 -19.52 30.24
CA ASP A 88 30.42 -20.26 30.68
C ASP A 88 29.23 -19.32 30.90
N PHE A 89 29.46 -18.15 31.48
CA PHE A 89 28.47 -17.08 31.59
C PHE A 89 27.93 -16.65 30.22
N VAL A 90 28.82 -16.37 29.26
CA VAL A 90 28.42 -15.96 27.90
C VAL A 90 27.65 -17.08 27.18
N VAL A 91 28.05 -18.34 27.36
CA VAL A 91 27.33 -19.49 26.77
C VAL A 91 25.94 -19.63 27.36
N ARG A 92 25.78 -19.41 28.68
CA ARG A 92 24.48 -19.40 29.34
C ARG A 92 23.59 -18.26 28.84
N ASP A 93 24.12 -17.05 28.74
CA ASP A 93 23.38 -15.89 28.20
C ASP A 93 22.95 -16.13 26.74
N ILE A 94 23.81 -16.75 25.92
CA ILE A 94 23.45 -17.12 24.54
C ILE A 94 22.35 -18.19 24.52
N ALA A 95 22.37 -19.14 25.46
CA ALA A 95 21.33 -20.16 25.58
C ALA A 95 20.00 -19.58 26.03
N GLU A 96 20.01 -18.65 27.00
CA GLU A 96 18.83 -17.90 27.44
C GLU A 96 18.27 -17.05 26.31
N LEU A 97 19.12 -16.29 25.62
CA LEU A 97 18.71 -15.50 24.46
C LEU A 97 18.12 -16.38 23.35
N ARG A 98 18.67 -17.56 23.09
CA ARG A 98 18.09 -18.51 22.13
C ARG A 98 16.71 -18.98 22.56
N LYS A 99 16.48 -19.21 23.85
CA LYS A 99 15.17 -19.58 24.39
C LYS A 99 14.17 -18.43 24.25
N GLU A 100 14.56 -17.21 24.62
CA GLU A 100 13.72 -16.01 24.46
C GLU A 100 13.37 -15.76 22.99
N VAL A 101 14.33 -15.92 22.08
CA VAL A 101 14.09 -15.81 20.63
C VAL A 101 13.12 -16.88 20.14
N GLU A 102 13.19 -18.09 20.67
CA GLU A 102 12.25 -19.17 20.33
C GLU A 102 10.85 -18.90 20.89
N GLU A 103 10.74 -18.41 22.12
CA GLU A 103 9.47 -17.98 22.73
C GLU A 103 8.84 -16.84 21.93
N LEU A 104 9.63 -15.82 21.55
CA LEU A 104 9.19 -14.72 20.69
C LEU A 104 8.77 -15.23 19.31
N ARG A 105 9.49 -16.20 18.74
CA ARG A 105 9.13 -16.81 17.45
C ARG A 105 7.79 -17.53 17.55
N ASN A 106 7.52 -18.20 18.67
CA ASN A 106 6.26 -18.91 18.87
C ASN A 106 5.10 -17.96 19.15
N SER A 107 5.30 -16.90 19.95
CA SER A 107 4.27 -15.87 20.14
C SER A 107 3.94 -15.15 18.82
N LEU A 108 4.94 -14.82 18.00
CA LEU A 108 4.74 -14.27 16.66
C LEU A 108 4.01 -15.24 15.73
N ARG A 109 4.28 -16.55 15.82
CA ARG A 109 3.54 -17.58 15.06
C ARG A 109 2.08 -17.65 15.48
N HIS A 110 1.79 -17.58 16.78
CA HIS A 110 0.41 -17.56 17.29
C HIS A 110 -0.33 -16.32 16.84
N LEU A 111 0.27 -15.15 17.01
CA LEU A 111 -0.29 -13.87 16.57
C LEU A 111 -0.51 -13.84 15.05
N ALA A 112 0.37 -14.48 14.26
CA ALA A 112 0.15 -14.66 12.83
C ALA A 112 -1.12 -15.47 12.51
N VAL A 113 -1.34 -16.56 13.23
CA VAL A 113 -2.51 -17.43 13.05
C VAL A 113 -3.79 -16.71 13.47
N GLU A 114 -3.75 -15.95 14.57
CA GLU A 114 -4.87 -15.14 15.05
C GLU A 114 -5.25 -14.07 14.02
N ILE A 115 -4.28 -13.25 13.56
CA ILE A 115 -4.53 -12.24 12.52
C ILE A 115 -5.11 -12.88 11.26
N VAL A 116 -4.54 -14.00 10.80
CA VAL A 116 -5.06 -14.71 9.62
C VAL A 116 -6.49 -15.18 9.84
N GLY A 117 -6.80 -15.73 11.02
CA GLY A 117 -8.13 -16.19 11.39
C GLY A 117 -9.16 -15.07 11.40
N GLU A 118 -8.87 -13.97 12.11
CA GLU A 118 -9.74 -12.80 12.22
C GLU A 118 -10.05 -12.19 10.84
N VAL A 119 -9.05 -12.10 9.98
CA VAL A 119 -9.24 -11.52 8.65
C VAL A 119 -10.08 -12.40 7.77
N ARG A 120 -9.85 -13.73 7.80
CA ARG A 120 -10.67 -14.65 7.04
C ARG A 120 -12.14 -14.54 7.48
N SER A 121 -12.40 -14.47 8.79
CA SER A 121 -13.78 -14.23 9.27
C SER A 121 -14.35 -12.90 8.78
N HIS A 122 -13.59 -11.81 8.86
CA HIS A 122 -14.06 -10.49 8.40
C HIS A 122 -14.31 -10.43 6.89
N LEU A 123 -13.49 -11.10 6.08
CA LEU A 123 -13.69 -11.19 4.64
C LEU A 123 -14.94 -12.00 4.30
N GLU A 124 -15.16 -13.14 4.96
CA GLU A 124 -16.37 -13.92 4.77
C GLU A 124 -17.62 -13.14 5.21
N GLU A 125 -17.54 -12.35 6.29
CA GLU A 125 -18.60 -11.44 6.73
C GLU A 125 -18.88 -10.33 5.71
N ALA A 126 -17.84 -9.69 5.17
CA ALA A 126 -17.96 -8.67 4.14
C ALA A 126 -18.59 -9.24 2.85
N GLN A 127 -18.20 -10.45 2.44
CA GLN A 127 -18.80 -11.15 1.31
C GLN A 127 -20.27 -11.53 1.57
N ARG A 128 -20.62 -11.96 2.80
CA ARG A 128 -22.01 -12.22 3.20
C ARG A 128 -22.85 -10.95 3.22
N ALA A 129 -22.30 -9.83 3.68
CA ALA A 129 -22.97 -8.52 3.67
C ALA A 129 -23.20 -8.01 2.24
N SER A 130 -22.23 -8.20 1.35
CA SER A 130 -22.36 -7.87 -0.08
C SER A 130 -23.43 -8.74 -0.78
N ARG A 131 -23.47 -10.05 -0.51
CA ARG A 131 -24.52 -10.94 -1.03
C ARG A 131 -25.93 -10.59 -0.52
N ARG A 132 -26.06 -10.09 0.71
CA ARG A 132 -27.33 -9.61 1.26
C ARG A 132 -27.81 -8.30 0.63
N ARG A 133 -26.90 -7.48 0.08
CA ARG A 133 -27.25 -6.24 -0.65
C ARG A 133 -27.70 -6.47 -2.09
N ARG A 134 -27.52 -7.68 -2.65
CA ARG A 134 -27.88 -7.99 -4.04
C ARG A 134 -29.34 -8.41 -4.26
N PHE A 135 -30.15 -8.49 -3.20
CA PHE A 135 -31.60 -8.72 -3.29
C PHE A 135 -32.36 -7.78 -2.34
N PRO A 136 -32.84 -6.62 -2.81
CA PRO A 136 -33.67 -5.73 -2.01
C PRO A 136 -35.16 -5.98 -2.32
N PHE A 137 -35.73 -7.07 -1.81
CA PHE A 137 -37.19 -7.14 -1.65
C PHE A 137 -37.51 -7.84 -0.32
N PRO A 138 -37.82 -7.08 0.74
CA PRO A 138 -38.58 -7.62 1.85
C PRO A 138 -40.01 -7.82 1.34
N ARG A 139 -40.48 -9.08 1.23
CA ARG A 139 -41.90 -9.37 1.03
C ARG A 139 -42.62 -9.05 2.34
N GLU A 140 -43.07 -7.80 2.51
CA GLU A 140 -44.00 -7.43 3.57
C GLU A 140 -45.29 -8.24 3.39
N ARG A 141 -45.53 -9.18 4.30
CA ARG A 141 -46.84 -9.77 4.50
C ARG A 141 -47.68 -8.73 5.23
N SER A 142 -48.48 -7.98 4.51
CA SER A 142 -49.60 -7.24 5.08
C SER A 142 -50.67 -8.25 5.50
N ASP A 143 -50.79 -8.47 6.81
CA ASP A 143 -51.94 -9.13 7.41
C ASP A 143 -53.15 -8.19 7.29
N SER A 144 -53.82 -8.20 6.14
CA SER A 144 -55.13 -7.59 5.96
C SER A 144 -56.21 -8.62 6.28
N THR A 145 -56.46 -8.82 7.57
CA THR A 145 -57.69 -9.41 8.10
C THR A 145 -58.83 -8.40 7.89
N GLY A 146 -59.35 -8.33 6.67
CA GLY A 146 -60.39 -7.35 6.37
C GLY A 146 -60.90 -7.41 4.94
N SER A 147 -61.46 -8.54 4.52
CA SER A 147 -62.47 -8.51 3.46
C SER A 147 -63.37 -9.74 3.52
N SER A 148 -64.56 -9.48 4.03
CA SER A 148 -65.76 -10.27 3.85
C SER A 148 -66.16 -10.25 2.37
N SER A 149 -66.34 -11.42 1.75
CA SER A 149 -67.43 -11.57 0.80
C SER A 149 -67.93 -13.00 0.78
N ILE A 150 -69.24 -13.06 0.69
CA ILE A 150 -70.16 -14.17 0.92
C ILE A 150 -70.21 -14.99 -0.36
N TYR A 151 -69.97 -16.31 -0.33
CA TYR A 151 -70.77 -17.28 -1.10
C TYR A 151 -70.62 -18.71 -0.55
N PHE A 152 -71.78 -19.35 -0.41
CA PHE A 152 -72.04 -20.79 -0.34
C PHE A 152 -71.97 -21.52 1.01
N THR A 153 -73.11 -21.49 1.70
CA THR A 153 -73.55 -22.47 2.69
C THR A 153 -73.96 -23.79 2.04
N ALA A 154 -73.40 -24.91 2.53
CA ALA A 154 -74.08 -26.22 2.54
C ALA A 154 -73.69 -26.99 3.80
N SER A 155 -74.69 -27.55 4.46
CA SER A 155 -74.65 -28.10 5.81
C SER A 155 -74.52 -29.63 5.82
N SER A 156 -74.24 -30.17 7.02
CA SER A 156 -74.42 -31.57 7.47
C SER A 156 -73.39 -32.59 6.94
N GLY A 157 -72.89 -33.56 7.70
CA GLY A 157 -73.21 -34.04 9.05
C GLY A 157 -72.24 -35.20 9.40
N ASN A 158 -72.23 -35.56 10.68
CA ASN A 158 -71.26 -36.44 11.35
C ASN A 158 -71.30 -37.95 10.96
N ALA A 159 -70.13 -38.58 11.16
CA ALA A 159 -69.85 -39.94 11.69
C ALA A 159 -69.74 -41.17 10.75
N ASN A 160 -68.49 -41.67 10.69
CA ASN A 160 -67.97 -43.06 10.62
C ASN A 160 -68.71 -44.15 9.82
N MET A 161 -68.06 -44.71 8.78
CA MET A 161 -67.39 -46.03 8.78
C MET A 161 -66.96 -46.43 7.35
N ASP A 162 -65.71 -46.86 7.24
CA ASP A 162 -65.19 -48.02 6.50
C ASP A 162 -65.13 -48.08 4.95
N ASP A 163 -63.93 -48.46 4.53
CA ASP A 163 -63.40 -49.14 3.32
C ASP A 163 -63.53 -48.56 1.90
N GLY A 164 -62.39 -48.55 1.18
CA GLY A 164 -62.31 -48.26 -0.25
C GLY A 164 -61.06 -47.49 -0.69
N GLU A 165 -59.95 -48.21 -0.84
CA GLU A 165 -58.65 -47.80 -1.40
C GLU A 165 -58.77 -46.96 -2.69
N SER A 166 -58.08 -45.81 -2.77
CA SER A 166 -57.72 -45.24 -4.07
C SER A 166 -56.48 -44.34 -4.01
N GLU A 167 -55.50 -44.76 -4.80
CA GLU A 167 -54.17 -44.22 -4.99
C GLU A 167 -54.18 -42.83 -5.63
N GLY A 168 -53.17 -42.00 -5.35
CA GLY A 168 -52.88 -40.83 -6.18
C GLY A 168 -52.15 -39.71 -5.47
N GLY A 169 -50.91 -39.95 -5.06
CA GLY A 169 -50.01 -38.89 -4.63
C GLY A 169 -49.67 -37.96 -5.79
N TYR A 170 -50.06 -36.69 -5.71
CA TYR A 170 -49.66 -35.67 -6.66
C TYR A 170 -48.39 -34.96 -6.17
N THR A 171 -47.29 -35.20 -6.88
CA THR A 171 -46.09 -34.36 -6.87
C THR A 171 -46.11 -33.55 -8.16
N THR A 172 -46.18 -32.23 -8.04
CA THR A 172 -45.92 -31.24 -9.10
C THR A 172 -44.61 -30.54 -8.72
N ALA A 173 -43.71 -30.08 -9.58
CA ALA A 173 -43.63 -29.96 -11.02
C ALA A 173 -42.14 -29.89 -11.39
N ASN A 174 -41.76 -30.39 -12.56
CA ASN A 174 -40.57 -29.97 -13.31
C ASN A 174 -40.78 -30.42 -14.75
N ALA A 175 -40.87 -29.47 -15.68
CA ALA A 175 -40.44 -29.60 -17.08
C ALA A 175 -40.71 -28.29 -17.84
N GLU A 176 -39.63 -27.55 -18.04
CA GLU A 176 -39.16 -26.91 -19.29
C GLU A 176 -40.04 -26.89 -20.56
N SER A 177 -40.09 -25.73 -21.21
CA SER A 177 -39.75 -25.46 -22.64
C SER A 177 -40.25 -24.03 -22.99
N ASP A 178 -39.46 -23.07 -23.45
CA ASP A 178 -38.62 -22.86 -24.65
C ASP A 178 -39.35 -22.12 -25.81
N TYR A 179 -38.65 -21.11 -26.35
CA TYR A 179 -38.86 -20.29 -27.58
C TYR A 179 -39.70 -18.99 -27.58
N ASP A 180 -38.95 -17.88 -27.69
CA ASP A 180 -39.02 -16.74 -28.63
C ASP A 180 -40.36 -16.20 -29.14
N ARG A 181 -40.61 -14.89 -28.90
CA ARG A 181 -41.07 -13.96 -29.95
C ARG A 181 -40.94 -12.48 -29.56
N GLU A 182 -40.27 -11.70 -30.40
CA GLU A 182 -40.33 -10.24 -30.44
C GLU A 182 -41.78 -9.73 -30.67
N SER A 183 -42.19 -8.68 -29.94
CA SER A 183 -43.05 -7.62 -30.48
C SER A 183 -43.16 -6.44 -29.50
N GLU A 184 -42.77 -5.28 -30.00
CA GLU A 184 -43.11 -3.93 -29.55
C GLU A 184 -44.55 -3.81 -29.02
N ARG A 185 -44.76 -3.05 -27.93
CA ARG A 185 -45.92 -2.14 -27.75
C ARG A 185 -45.59 -1.03 -26.74
N GLU A 186 -45.74 0.20 -27.21
CA GLU A 186 -45.95 1.43 -26.46
C GLU A 186 -47.17 1.36 -25.52
N SER A 187 -47.10 2.08 -24.40
CA SER A 187 -48.12 2.94 -23.75
C SER A 187 -47.68 3.14 -22.29
N GLU A 188 -47.11 4.30 -21.94
CA GLU A 188 -47.80 5.55 -21.55
C GLU A 188 -48.32 5.57 -20.09
N GLU A 189 -47.81 6.56 -19.36
CA GLU A 189 -48.39 7.28 -18.19
C GLU A 189 -48.48 6.50 -16.85
N ARG A 190 -48.18 7.04 -15.67
CA ARG A 190 -47.89 8.42 -15.24
C ARG A 190 -47.28 8.40 -13.83
N GLU A 191 -46.30 9.28 -13.63
CA GLU A 191 -45.97 10.14 -12.49
C GLU A 191 -46.44 9.81 -11.07
N ASP A 192 -45.46 9.83 -10.14
CA ASP A 192 -45.55 10.56 -8.86
C ASP A 192 -44.14 10.68 -8.24
N GLU A 193 -43.45 11.81 -8.45
CA GLU A 193 -42.41 12.25 -7.51
C GLU A 193 -42.24 13.78 -7.58
N VAL A 194 -43.08 14.47 -6.80
CA VAL A 194 -42.93 15.90 -6.50
C VAL A 194 -42.16 16.01 -5.19
N SER A 195 -40.91 16.47 -5.26
CA SER A 195 -40.29 17.37 -4.26
C SER A 195 -38.79 17.49 -4.51
N CYS A 196 -38.39 18.45 -5.35
CA CYS A 196 -37.14 19.25 -5.28
C CYS A 196 -36.95 20.21 -6.48
N GLU A 197 -37.93 20.38 -7.38
CA GLU A 197 -37.80 21.17 -8.62
C GLU A 197 -37.72 22.70 -8.41
N THR A 198 -38.10 23.23 -7.25
CA THR A 198 -38.29 24.68 -7.04
C THR A 198 -36.99 25.51 -7.01
N VAL A 199 -35.81 24.89 -6.98
CA VAL A 199 -34.53 25.62 -7.04
C VAL A 199 -33.98 25.70 -8.47
N ARG A 200 -34.45 24.83 -9.39
CA ARG A 200 -34.02 24.83 -10.81
C ARG A 200 -34.74 25.85 -11.68
N THR A 201 -35.90 26.34 -11.26
CA THR A 201 -36.74 27.22 -12.09
C THR A 201 -36.36 28.70 -12.01
N VAL A 202 -35.64 29.14 -10.97
CA VAL A 202 -35.29 30.58 -10.83
C VAL A 202 -34.16 31.01 -11.77
N TRP A 203 -33.31 30.09 -12.24
CA TRP A 203 -32.22 30.41 -13.18
C TRP A 203 -32.61 30.30 -14.65
N ARG A 204 -33.75 29.66 -14.96
CA ARG A 204 -34.22 29.49 -16.34
C ARG A 204 -35.00 30.72 -16.85
N ASP A 205 -35.50 31.55 -15.95
CA ASP A 205 -36.42 32.66 -16.28
C ASP A 205 -35.72 34.00 -16.55
N SER A 206 -34.37 34.04 -16.58
CA SER A 206 -33.61 35.28 -16.86
C SER A 206 -32.93 35.31 -18.23
N LEU A 207 -33.20 34.34 -19.11
CA LEU A 207 -32.58 34.25 -20.43
C LEU A 207 -33.60 33.80 -21.50
N ASP A 208 -34.80 34.38 -21.50
CA ASP A 208 -35.80 34.10 -22.54
C ASP A 208 -36.42 35.38 -23.13
N LEU A 209 -35.53 36.29 -23.52
CA LEU A 209 -35.81 37.31 -24.51
C LEU A 209 -34.67 37.29 -25.51
N VAL A 210 -34.86 36.59 -26.63
CA VAL A 210 -34.64 37.07 -28.02
C VAL A 210 -34.55 35.88 -29.00
N THR A 211 -35.58 35.81 -29.85
CA THR A 211 -35.67 35.27 -31.23
C THR A 211 -35.28 33.82 -31.53
N GLU A 212 -36.30 33.07 -31.96
CA GLU A 212 -36.21 31.82 -32.71
C GLU A 212 -35.53 32.03 -34.07
N ASP A 213 -34.35 31.43 -34.23
CA ASP A 213 -33.78 30.77 -35.42
C ASP A 213 -32.24 30.79 -35.26
N GLU A 214 -31.66 29.69 -34.78
CA GLU A 214 -30.30 29.18 -35.10
C GLU A 214 -29.96 28.01 -34.13
N ALA A 215 -29.70 26.83 -34.71
CA ALA A 215 -29.02 25.62 -34.18
C ALA A 215 -28.91 25.34 -32.65
N PRO A 216 -29.38 24.16 -32.15
CA PRO A 216 -29.13 23.69 -30.77
C PRO A 216 -27.68 23.29 -30.46
N LEU A 217 -26.73 23.45 -31.40
CA LEU A 217 -25.36 22.92 -31.29
C LEU A 217 -24.35 23.90 -30.68
N SER A 218 -24.76 25.11 -30.30
CA SER A 218 -23.85 26.17 -29.81
C SER A 218 -23.69 26.22 -28.28
N LEU A 219 -24.67 25.72 -27.51
CA LEU A 219 -24.62 25.77 -26.04
C LEU A 219 -23.69 24.69 -25.46
N ASP A 220 -23.74 23.46 -26.01
CA ASP A 220 -22.92 22.33 -25.54
C ASP A 220 -21.43 22.58 -25.79
N SER A 221 -21.08 23.24 -26.92
CA SER A 221 -19.70 23.64 -27.21
C SER A 221 -19.16 24.66 -26.21
N SER A 222 -20.00 25.57 -25.71
CA SER A 222 -19.56 26.58 -24.74
C SER A 222 -19.21 25.97 -23.37
N LEU A 223 -19.99 24.99 -22.92
CA LEU A 223 -19.75 24.26 -21.67
C LEU A 223 -18.51 23.36 -21.77
N GLU A 224 -18.28 22.73 -22.93
CA GLU A 224 -17.05 21.95 -23.16
C GLU A 224 -15.80 22.84 -23.21
N GLU A 225 -15.90 24.05 -23.78
CA GLU A 225 -14.81 25.03 -23.77
C GLU A 225 -14.51 25.56 -22.36
N GLU A 226 -15.55 25.90 -21.58
CA GLU A 226 -15.42 26.31 -20.18
C GLU A 226 -14.78 25.21 -19.33
N LEU A 227 -15.23 23.96 -19.50
CA LEU A 227 -14.62 22.80 -18.85
C LEU A 227 -13.16 22.66 -19.26
N GLY A 228 -12.84 22.75 -20.55
CA GLY A 228 -11.47 22.66 -21.05
C GLY A 228 -10.52 23.70 -20.41
N GLN A 229 -10.98 24.95 -20.28
CA GLN A 229 -10.22 26.02 -19.63
C GLN A 229 -10.02 25.75 -18.14
N LEU A 230 -11.08 25.31 -17.44
CA LEU A 230 -11.02 24.95 -16.02
C LEU A 230 -10.03 23.81 -15.77
N LEU A 231 -10.07 22.75 -16.59
CA LEU A 231 -9.16 21.62 -16.45
C LEU A 231 -7.71 22.02 -16.73
N GLN A 232 -7.48 22.88 -17.73
CA GLN A 232 -6.16 23.42 -18.02
C GLN A 232 -5.63 24.28 -16.86
N GLN A 233 -6.49 25.08 -16.23
CA GLN A 233 -6.13 25.86 -15.05
C GLN A 233 -5.78 24.93 -13.87
N ALA A 234 -6.58 23.88 -13.62
CA ALA A 234 -6.30 22.90 -12.59
C ALA A 234 -4.97 22.14 -12.83
N ASP A 235 -4.64 21.84 -14.08
CA ASP A 235 -3.35 21.21 -14.45
C ASP A 235 -2.16 22.14 -14.19
N ARG A 236 -2.30 23.44 -14.47
CA ARG A 236 -1.27 24.45 -14.16
C ARG A 236 -1.05 24.58 -12.65
N LEU A 237 -2.14 24.67 -11.89
CA LEU A 237 -2.11 24.81 -10.43
C LEU A 237 -1.49 23.59 -9.73
N HIS A 238 -1.75 22.38 -10.23
CA HIS A 238 -1.10 21.16 -9.73
C HIS A 238 0.44 21.21 -9.86
N GLY A 239 0.95 21.74 -10.98
CA GLY A 239 2.39 21.89 -11.21
C GLY A 239 3.05 23.06 -10.49
N GLY A 240 2.26 23.84 -9.73
CA GLY A 240 2.71 25.00 -8.96
C GLY A 240 3.24 24.64 -7.57
N ASP A 241 3.23 25.64 -6.68
CA ASP A 241 3.64 25.48 -5.28
C ASP A 241 2.51 24.91 -4.39
N GLU A 242 2.74 24.83 -3.08
CA GLU A 242 1.74 24.32 -2.13
C GLU A 242 0.45 25.15 -2.12
N GLN A 243 0.55 26.47 -2.35
CA GLN A 243 -0.60 27.37 -2.37
C GLN A 243 -1.40 27.18 -3.67
N ASP A 244 -0.71 27.08 -4.82
CA ASP A 244 -1.32 26.79 -6.10
C ASP A 244 -2.11 25.46 -6.07
N ARG A 245 -1.54 24.40 -5.49
CA ARG A 245 -2.23 23.10 -5.34
C ARG A 245 -3.51 23.21 -4.50
N ARG A 246 -3.49 23.99 -3.42
CA ARG A 246 -4.70 24.26 -2.59
C ARG A 246 -5.75 25.03 -3.37
N GLU A 247 -5.35 26.02 -4.14
CA GLU A 247 -6.26 26.79 -5.01
C GLU A 247 -6.85 25.90 -6.11
N GLY A 248 -6.06 25.02 -6.69
CA GLY A 248 -6.51 24.02 -7.67
C GLY A 248 -7.55 23.06 -7.09
N PHE A 249 -7.35 22.62 -5.84
CA PHE A 249 -8.32 21.80 -5.14
C PHE A 249 -9.64 22.54 -4.89
N GLN A 250 -9.60 23.79 -4.41
CA GLN A 250 -10.80 24.60 -4.20
C GLN A 250 -11.54 24.88 -5.51
N LEU A 251 -10.81 25.18 -6.60
CA LEU A 251 -11.37 25.39 -7.92
C LEU A 251 -12.19 24.17 -8.39
N LEU A 252 -11.63 22.97 -8.22
CA LEU A 252 -12.30 21.72 -8.60
C LEU A 252 -13.50 21.46 -7.69
N LEU A 253 -13.40 21.62 -6.38
CA LEU A 253 -14.54 21.43 -5.46
C LEU A 253 -15.73 22.35 -5.80
N ASN A 254 -15.46 23.63 -6.07
CA ASN A 254 -16.51 24.60 -6.41
C ASN A 254 -17.29 24.23 -7.68
N ASN A 255 -16.66 23.48 -8.59
CA ASN A 255 -17.25 23.08 -9.87
C ASN A 255 -17.70 21.60 -9.89
N LYS A 256 -17.61 20.90 -8.76
CA LYS A 256 -17.95 19.48 -8.64
C LYS A 256 -19.39 19.18 -9.06
N LEU A 257 -20.36 20.02 -8.65
CA LEU A 257 -21.77 19.79 -8.96
C LEU A 257 -22.06 19.90 -10.47
N ALA A 258 -21.29 20.72 -11.20
CA ALA A 258 -21.46 20.90 -12.64
C ALA A 258 -20.81 19.75 -13.43
N TYR A 259 -19.63 19.28 -13.01
CA TYR A 259 -18.79 18.37 -13.82
C TYR A 259 -18.56 16.98 -13.23
N ALA A 260 -19.25 16.59 -12.16
CA ALA A 260 -19.12 15.24 -11.55
C ALA A 260 -19.39 14.07 -12.52
N GLY A 261 -20.06 14.31 -13.65
CA GLY A 261 -20.28 13.29 -14.68
C GLY A 261 -19.11 13.10 -15.65
N GLN A 262 -18.12 14.00 -15.66
CA GLN A 262 -17.07 14.06 -16.66
C GLN A 262 -15.79 13.36 -16.18
N ARG A 263 -15.33 12.36 -16.94
CA ARG A 263 -14.12 11.57 -16.58
C ARG A 263 -12.87 12.43 -16.41
N GLU A 264 -12.70 13.42 -17.28
CA GLU A 264 -11.54 14.33 -17.28
C GLU A 264 -11.47 15.19 -16.03
N PHE A 265 -12.63 15.55 -15.50
CA PHE A 265 -12.75 16.31 -14.27
C PHE A 265 -12.49 15.41 -13.05
N LEU A 266 -13.05 14.20 -13.04
CA LEU A 266 -12.98 13.28 -11.90
C LEU A 266 -11.56 12.89 -11.51
N TRP A 267 -10.72 12.50 -12.47
CA TRP A 267 -9.34 12.12 -12.13
C TRP A 267 -8.50 13.32 -11.67
N ARG A 268 -8.79 14.53 -12.15
CA ARG A 268 -8.13 15.76 -11.68
C ARG A 268 -8.58 16.14 -10.27
N LEU A 269 -9.86 15.93 -9.94
CA LEU A 269 -10.35 16.07 -8.57
C LEU A 269 -9.69 15.05 -7.64
N ALA A 270 -9.60 13.79 -8.07
CA ALA A 270 -8.92 12.74 -7.32
C ALA A 270 -7.43 13.05 -7.10
N ARG A 271 -6.74 13.56 -8.13
CA ARG A 271 -5.37 14.08 -8.02
C ARG A 271 -5.27 15.20 -7.00
N ALA A 272 -6.19 16.17 -7.04
CA ALA A 272 -6.16 17.28 -6.10
C ALA A 272 -6.42 16.83 -4.64
N HIS A 273 -7.24 15.80 -4.42
CA HIS A 273 -7.33 15.14 -3.10
C HIS A 273 -5.99 14.52 -2.67
N SER A 274 -5.26 13.88 -3.59
CA SER A 274 -3.91 13.37 -3.33
C SER A 274 -2.92 14.50 -3.03
N ASP A 275 -3.02 15.65 -3.71
CA ASP A 275 -2.18 16.81 -3.42
C ASP A 275 -2.44 17.32 -2.00
N MET A 276 -3.72 17.41 -1.59
CA MET A 276 -4.08 17.79 -0.22
C MET A 276 -3.56 16.79 0.81
N TRP A 277 -3.61 15.49 0.52
CA TRP A 277 -3.02 14.46 1.37
C TRP A 277 -1.50 14.66 1.60
N GLU A 278 -0.76 15.05 0.55
CA GLU A 278 0.68 15.30 0.63
C GLU A 278 1.00 16.56 1.46
N LEU A 279 0.18 17.60 1.34
CA LEU A 279 0.38 18.90 2.00
C LEU A 279 -0.09 18.94 3.45
N THR A 280 -1.03 18.08 3.83
CA THR A 280 -1.58 18.02 5.19
C THR A 280 -0.62 17.29 6.12
N VAL A 281 -0.56 17.71 7.39
CA VAL A 281 0.27 17.05 8.43
C VAL A 281 -0.59 16.19 9.36
N ASP A 282 -1.83 16.60 9.61
CA ASP A 282 -2.76 15.86 10.47
C ASP A 282 -3.19 14.53 9.83
N GLU A 283 -3.03 13.44 10.57
CA GLU A 283 -3.27 12.08 10.06
C GLU A 283 -4.75 11.78 9.83
N GLU A 284 -5.65 12.39 10.60
CA GLU A 284 -7.09 12.21 10.44
C GLU A 284 -7.60 12.95 9.20
N GLU A 285 -7.14 14.19 9.00
CA GLU A 285 -7.42 14.96 7.78
C GLU A 285 -6.83 14.30 6.53
N LYS A 286 -5.58 13.81 6.59
CA LYS A 286 -4.98 13.02 5.51
C LYS A 286 -5.87 11.85 5.12
N ARG A 287 -6.30 11.07 6.11
CA ARG A 287 -7.19 9.93 5.88
C ARG A 287 -8.49 10.38 5.21
N SER A 288 -9.07 11.50 5.63
CA SER A 288 -10.27 12.06 5.00
C SER A 288 -10.03 12.34 3.53
N TYR A 289 -9.00 13.12 3.18
CA TYR A 289 -8.71 13.48 1.79
C TYR A 289 -8.49 12.26 0.89
N ALA A 290 -7.69 11.30 1.33
CA ALA A 290 -7.43 10.08 0.56
C ALA A 290 -8.71 9.24 0.37
N SER A 291 -9.52 9.12 1.42
CA SER A 291 -10.77 8.35 1.37
C SER A 291 -11.84 9.01 0.49
N GLU A 292 -11.97 10.33 0.54
CA GLU A 292 -12.89 11.11 -0.28
C GLU A 292 -12.49 11.04 -1.75
N GLY A 293 -11.21 11.30 -2.07
CA GLY A 293 -10.71 11.21 -3.44
C GLY A 293 -10.92 9.82 -4.05
N LYS A 294 -10.70 8.76 -3.26
CA LYS A 294 -10.97 7.39 -3.71
C LYS A 294 -12.46 7.19 -4.02
N LYS A 295 -13.34 7.64 -3.12
CA LYS A 295 -14.79 7.51 -3.26
C LYS A 295 -15.32 8.23 -4.51
N GLU A 296 -14.79 9.40 -4.84
CA GLU A 296 -15.17 10.13 -6.07
C GLU A 296 -14.93 9.28 -7.33
N LEU A 297 -13.80 8.58 -7.39
CA LEU A 297 -13.53 7.65 -8.47
C LEU A 297 -14.43 6.40 -8.37
N GLU A 298 -14.60 5.78 -7.21
CA GLU A 298 -15.47 4.59 -7.07
C GLU A 298 -16.90 4.84 -7.59
N LEU A 299 -17.48 5.99 -7.26
CA LEU A 299 -18.82 6.38 -7.69
C LEU A 299 -18.94 6.53 -9.21
N ALA A 300 -17.84 6.81 -9.88
CA ALA A 300 -17.79 6.99 -11.32
C ALA A 300 -17.24 5.77 -12.10
N SER A 301 -16.92 4.66 -11.41
CA SER A 301 -16.25 3.46 -11.96
C SER A 301 -16.75 3.02 -13.33
N GLN A 302 -18.08 2.93 -13.49
CA GLN A 302 -18.73 2.53 -14.74
C GLN A 302 -18.35 3.38 -15.97
N LYS A 303 -17.85 4.60 -15.78
CA LYS A 303 -17.56 5.56 -16.85
C LYS A 303 -16.07 5.73 -17.15
N TRP A 304 -15.17 5.21 -16.30
CA TRP A 304 -13.73 5.44 -16.45
C TRP A 304 -12.86 4.19 -16.60
N ASP A 305 -13.44 2.99 -16.77
CA ASP A 305 -12.70 1.74 -17.02
C ASP A 305 -11.75 1.76 -18.25
N GLN A 306 -11.84 2.80 -19.09
CA GLN A 306 -10.97 3.03 -20.24
C GLN A 306 -10.04 4.25 -20.08
N SER A 307 -9.99 4.85 -18.89
CA SER A 307 -9.15 6.02 -18.59
C SER A 307 -7.92 5.61 -17.79
N ALA A 308 -6.74 5.67 -18.41
CA ALA A 308 -5.48 5.35 -17.75
C ALA A 308 -5.24 6.25 -16.52
N GLU A 309 -5.57 7.53 -16.63
CA GLU A 309 -5.45 8.53 -15.57
C GLU A 309 -6.35 8.21 -14.38
N CYS A 310 -7.59 7.77 -14.61
CA CYS A 310 -8.48 7.35 -13.53
C CYS A 310 -7.93 6.12 -12.80
N HIS A 311 -7.49 5.09 -13.54
CA HIS A 311 -6.86 3.91 -12.94
C HIS A 311 -5.61 4.27 -12.14
N GLN A 312 -4.75 5.15 -12.67
CA GLN A 312 -3.55 5.61 -11.98
C GLN A 312 -3.87 6.31 -10.65
N TRP A 313 -4.76 7.31 -10.67
CA TRP A 313 -5.10 8.06 -9.46
C TRP A 313 -5.88 7.21 -8.46
N PHE A 314 -6.72 6.30 -8.93
CA PHE A 314 -7.37 5.32 -8.08
C PHE A 314 -6.35 4.46 -7.32
N ALA A 315 -5.35 3.94 -8.03
CA ALA A 315 -4.28 3.16 -7.40
C ALA A 315 -3.50 4.00 -6.37
N ILE A 316 -3.09 5.22 -6.72
CA ILE A 316 -2.37 6.12 -5.78
C ILE A 316 -3.18 6.33 -4.50
N LEU A 317 -4.47 6.66 -4.63
CA LEU A 317 -5.37 6.87 -3.49
C LEU A 317 -5.59 5.59 -2.68
N CYS A 318 -5.68 4.42 -3.31
CA CYS A 318 -5.69 3.13 -2.61
C CYS A 318 -4.44 2.95 -1.74
N GLY A 319 -3.27 3.31 -2.27
CA GLY A 319 -2.01 3.30 -1.52
C GLY A 319 -2.07 4.23 -0.30
N GLN A 320 -2.50 5.47 -0.49
CA GLN A 320 -2.60 6.49 0.57
C GLN A 320 -3.59 6.10 1.67
N VAL A 321 -4.79 5.62 1.31
CA VAL A 321 -5.80 5.13 2.27
C VAL A 321 -5.24 3.97 3.10
N SER A 322 -4.38 3.14 2.51
CA SER A 322 -3.86 1.95 3.18
C SER A 322 -2.83 2.25 4.28
N GLU A 323 -2.20 3.43 4.32
CA GLU A 323 -1.13 3.73 5.28
C GLU A 323 -1.57 3.57 6.75
N HIS A 324 -2.86 3.79 7.03
CA HIS A 324 -3.45 3.69 8.36
C HIS A 324 -4.30 2.44 8.58
N GLU A 325 -4.28 1.50 7.64
CA GLU A 325 -5.07 0.28 7.72
C GLU A 325 -4.26 -0.89 8.32
N SER A 326 -4.99 -1.91 8.78
CA SER A 326 -4.38 -3.15 9.25
C SER A 326 -3.59 -3.83 8.12
N ILE A 327 -2.54 -4.59 8.47
CA ILE A 327 -1.71 -5.39 7.53
C ILE A 327 -2.57 -6.09 6.44
N PRO A 328 -3.68 -6.76 6.78
CA PRO A 328 -4.49 -7.49 5.80
C PRO A 328 -5.18 -6.57 4.78
N LYS A 329 -5.74 -5.44 5.23
CA LYS A 329 -6.32 -4.42 4.35
C LYS A 329 -5.27 -3.73 3.51
N ARG A 330 -4.06 -3.52 4.05
CA ARG A 330 -2.90 -3.02 3.29
C ARG A 330 -2.50 -3.98 2.17
N ILE A 331 -2.49 -5.28 2.42
CA ILE A 331 -2.21 -6.28 1.39
C ILE A 331 -3.31 -6.24 0.32
N GLN A 332 -4.59 -6.19 0.73
CA GLN A 332 -5.70 -6.07 -0.22
C GLN A 332 -5.59 -4.80 -1.09
N ALA A 333 -5.35 -3.65 -0.47
CA ALA A 333 -5.12 -2.40 -1.19
C ALA A 333 -3.90 -2.49 -2.13
N GLY A 334 -2.87 -3.25 -1.77
CA GLY A 334 -1.75 -3.54 -2.65
C GLY A 334 -2.12 -4.40 -3.87
N CYS A 335 -3.04 -5.36 -3.73
CA CYS A 335 -3.58 -6.12 -4.86
C CYS A 335 -4.37 -5.20 -5.80
N ASP A 336 -5.30 -4.43 -5.24
CA ASP A 336 -6.11 -3.46 -6.00
C ASP A 336 -5.19 -2.44 -6.72
N PHE A 337 -4.16 -1.93 -6.02
CA PHE A 337 -3.16 -1.04 -6.60
C PHE A 337 -2.54 -1.64 -7.86
N LYS A 338 -2.07 -2.90 -7.78
CA LYS A 338 -1.43 -3.56 -8.91
C LYS A 338 -2.39 -3.75 -10.08
N GLU A 339 -3.60 -4.23 -9.82
CA GLU A 339 -4.60 -4.45 -10.86
C GLU A 339 -4.89 -3.17 -11.64
N HIS A 340 -5.10 -2.05 -10.94
CA HIS A 340 -5.36 -0.77 -11.58
C HIS A 340 -4.13 -0.22 -12.32
N ILE A 341 -2.92 -0.37 -11.78
CA ILE A 341 -1.70 0.07 -12.48
C ILE A 341 -1.43 -0.77 -13.73
N ASP A 342 -1.58 -2.09 -13.66
CA ASP A 342 -1.43 -2.97 -14.83
C ASP A 342 -2.43 -2.55 -15.93
N ARG A 343 -3.68 -2.28 -15.55
CA ARG A 343 -4.70 -1.78 -16.49
C ARG A 343 -4.36 -0.41 -17.07
N ALA A 344 -3.82 0.51 -16.26
CA ALA A 344 -3.36 1.80 -16.75
C ALA A 344 -2.21 1.65 -17.76
N ILE A 345 -1.28 0.69 -17.53
CA ILE A 345 -0.17 0.41 -18.45
C ILE A 345 -0.68 -0.17 -19.77
N GLU A 346 -1.69 -1.04 -19.75
CA GLU A 346 -2.34 -1.54 -20.97
C GLU A 346 -2.93 -0.41 -21.81
N LEU A 347 -3.52 0.60 -21.15
CA LEU A 347 -4.13 1.75 -21.80
C LEU A 347 -3.10 2.78 -22.28
N LYS A 348 -2.01 2.98 -21.53
CA LYS A 348 -0.99 4.01 -21.79
C LYS A 348 0.44 3.50 -21.51
N PRO A 349 0.98 2.62 -22.37
CA PRO A 349 2.26 1.95 -22.14
C PRO A 349 3.49 2.86 -22.30
N GLU A 350 3.30 4.10 -22.73
CA GLU A 350 4.37 5.09 -22.90
C GLU A 350 4.51 6.01 -21.67
N ASP A 351 3.66 5.87 -20.64
CA ASP A 351 3.69 6.75 -19.46
C ASP A 351 4.72 6.28 -18.42
N PRO A 352 5.84 7.02 -18.22
CA PRO A 352 6.86 6.65 -17.24
C PRO A 352 6.35 6.63 -15.80
N GLN A 353 5.31 7.39 -15.46
CA GLN A 353 4.75 7.41 -14.10
C GLN A 353 4.21 6.03 -13.70
N LEU A 354 3.61 5.30 -14.63
CA LEU A 354 2.99 4.00 -14.37
C LEU A 354 4.04 2.94 -14.03
N TYR A 355 5.15 2.89 -14.78
CA TYR A 355 6.26 1.99 -14.47
C TYR A 355 6.98 2.39 -13.18
N TYR A 356 7.06 3.69 -12.86
CA TYR A 356 7.59 4.14 -11.58
C TYR A 356 6.74 3.63 -10.41
N LEU A 357 5.42 3.75 -10.50
CA LEU A 357 4.47 3.25 -9.49
C LEU A 357 4.53 1.71 -9.37
N LEU A 358 4.56 0.99 -10.49
CA LEU A 358 4.69 -0.47 -10.50
C LEU A 358 6.05 -0.92 -9.92
N GLY A 359 7.13 -0.22 -10.24
CA GLY A 359 8.45 -0.48 -9.67
C GLY A 359 8.48 -0.31 -8.15
N ARG A 360 7.82 0.74 -7.62
CA ARG A 360 7.66 0.94 -6.18
C ARG A 360 6.88 -0.19 -5.52
N TRP A 361 5.78 -0.62 -6.14
CA TRP A 361 4.98 -1.75 -5.68
C TRP A 361 5.81 -3.04 -5.64
N CYS A 362 6.52 -3.37 -6.73
CA CYS A 362 7.39 -4.55 -6.80
C CYS A 362 8.46 -4.52 -5.71
N TYR A 363 9.08 -3.35 -5.48
CA TYR A 363 10.10 -3.18 -4.45
C TYR A 363 9.52 -3.42 -3.05
N GLN A 364 8.34 -2.88 -2.76
CA GLN A 364 7.67 -3.08 -1.47
C GLN A 364 7.28 -4.55 -1.25
N VAL A 365 6.70 -5.21 -2.27
CA VAL A 365 6.30 -6.62 -2.21
C VAL A 365 7.50 -7.55 -1.98
N ALA A 366 8.62 -7.29 -2.68
CA ALA A 366 9.85 -8.05 -2.50
C ALA A 366 10.37 -7.98 -1.05
N HIS A 367 10.18 -6.82 -0.40
CA HIS A 367 10.62 -6.53 0.96
C HIS A 367 9.59 -6.85 2.06
N LEU A 368 8.43 -7.44 1.73
CA LEU A 368 7.45 -7.87 2.73
C LEU A 368 8.09 -8.83 3.74
N GLY A 369 7.78 -8.59 5.01
CA GLY A 369 8.23 -9.39 6.14
C GLY A 369 7.66 -10.81 6.10
N TRP A 370 8.27 -11.72 6.86
CA TRP A 370 7.80 -13.10 6.96
C TRP A 370 6.34 -13.22 7.43
N LEU A 371 5.93 -12.36 8.37
CA LEU A 371 4.57 -12.31 8.90
C LEU A 371 3.57 -11.87 7.83
N GLU A 372 3.87 -10.79 7.12
CA GLU A 372 3.05 -10.28 6.01
C GLU A 372 2.90 -11.34 4.92
N LYS A 373 3.98 -12.00 4.50
CA LYS A 373 3.97 -13.10 3.52
C LYS A 373 3.06 -14.25 3.92
N LYS A 374 2.97 -14.59 5.21
CA LYS A 374 2.02 -15.59 5.71
C LYS A 374 0.57 -15.11 5.63
N THR A 375 0.31 -13.85 6.00
CA THR A 375 -1.01 -13.25 5.85
C THR A 375 -1.44 -13.23 4.39
N VAL A 376 -0.56 -12.83 3.47
CA VAL A 376 -0.84 -12.89 2.02
C VAL A 376 -1.19 -14.32 1.59
N SER A 377 -0.35 -15.30 1.93
CA SER A 377 -0.52 -16.70 1.51
C SER A 377 -1.80 -17.36 2.06
N ALA A 378 -2.33 -16.85 3.17
CA ALA A 378 -3.55 -17.38 3.77
C ALA A 378 -4.84 -16.72 3.24
N LEU A 379 -4.73 -15.48 2.74
CA LEU A 379 -5.87 -14.70 2.24
C LEU A 379 -6.07 -14.83 0.74
N PHE A 380 -4.99 -15.02 0.00
CA PHE A 380 -4.99 -15.05 -1.46
C PHE A 380 -4.58 -16.43 -1.96
N GLU A 381 -5.38 -16.99 -2.88
CA GLU A 381 -5.05 -18.26 -3.54
C GLU A 381 -3.72 -18.16 -4.32
N ALA A 382 -3.46 -16.99 -4.90
CA ALA A 382 -2.18 -16.61 -5.49
C ALA A 382 -1.69 -15.32 -4.82
N PRO A 383 -0.72 -15.37 -3.88
CA PRO A 383 -0.20 -14.16 -3.25
C PRO A 383 0.49 -13.27 -4.29
N PRO A 384 0.35 -11.93 -4.24
CA PRO A 384 1.21 -11.03 -5.00
C PRO A 384 2.69 -11.37 -4.74
N THR A 385 3.35 -11.79 -5.80
CA THR A 385 4.78 -12.10 -5.80
C THR A 385 5.49 -11.11 -6.70
N ALA A 386 6.55 -10.52 -6.18
CA ALA A 386 7.43 -9.64 -6.93
C ALA A 386 8.84 -9.76 -6.36
N THR A 387 9.82 -9.53 -7.21
CA THR A 387 11.23 -9.60 -6.87
C THR A 387 11.87 -8.21 -6.99
N VAL A 388 13.05 -8.06 -6.37
CA VAL A 388 13.88 -6.86 -6.54
C VAL A 388 14.28 -6.67 -8.02
N GLN A 389 14.39 -7.76 -8.78
CA GLN A 389 14.68 -7.72 -10.22
C GLN A 389 13.52 -7.10 -11.01
N ASP A 390 12.27 -7.46 -10.68
CA ASP A 390 11.08 -6.89 -11.32
C ASP A 390 11.00 -5.38 -11.04
N ALA A 391 11.27 -4.97 -9.80
CA ALA A 391 11.34 -3.55 -9.43
C ALA A 391 12.41 -2.82 -10.26
N LEU A 392 13.62 -3.39 -10.35
CA LEU A 392 14.72 -2.82 -11.11
C LEU A 392 14.37 -2.63 -12.59
N GLN A 393 13.78 -3.65 -13.23
CA GLN A 393 13.38 -3.57 -14.63
C GLN A 393 12.35 -2.47 -14.88
N ASN A 394 11.35 -2.35 -14.01
CA ASN A 394 10.37 -1.28 -14.10
C ASN A 394 11.02 0.11 -13.96
N PHE A 395 11.90 0.31 -12.98
CA PHE A 395 12.58 1.61 -12.84
C PHE A 395 13.55 1.93 -13.99
N LEU A 396 14.21 0.92 -14.56
CA LEU A 396 15.03 1.13 -15.76
C LEU A 396 14.15 1.50 -16.96
N ARG A 397 12.97 0.89 -17.10
CA ARG A 397 11.99 1.25 -18.13
C ARG A 397 11.56 2.72 -18.03
N VAL A 398 11.44 3.25 -16.82
CA VAL A 398 11.19 4.69 -16.59
C VAL A 398 12.30 5.55 -17.21
N GLU A 399 13.57 5.22 -16.96
CA GLU A 399 14.71 5.97 -17.51
C GLU A 399 14.85 5.80 -19.03
N GLU A 400 14.39 4.68 -19.60
CA GLU A 400 14.32 4.49 -21.06
C GLU A 400 13.26 5.40 -21.71
N LEU A 401 12.07 5.50 -21.10
CA LEU A 401 10.96 6.33 -21.58
C LEU A 401 11.22 7.82 -21.36
N SER A 402 11.77 8.18 -20.20
CA SER A 402 12.03 9.55 -19.81
C SER A 402 13.32 9.61 -18.96
N PRO A 403 14.48 9.88 -19.60
CA PRO A 403 15.75 9.99 -18.88
C PRO A 403 15.70 11.11 -17.84
N GLY A 404 16.04 10.78 -16.58
CA GLY A 404 16.03 11.74 -15.48
C GLY A 404 14.64 12.10 -14.95
N PHE A 405 13.65 11.23 -15.18
CA PHE A 405 12.27 11.43 -14.75
C PHE A 405 12.11 11.73 -13.25
N SER A 406 12.75 10.94 -12.38
CA SER A 406 12.60 11.06 -10.92
C SER A 406 13.90 10.79 -10.19
N LYS A 407 14.17 11.64 -9.20
CA LYS A 407 15.33 11.49 -8.33
C LYS A 407 15.19 10.28 -7.43
N ALA A 408 14.03 10.09 -6.77
CA ALA A 408 13.79 8.86 -6.02
C ALA A 408 13.81 7.63 -6.92
N GLY A 409 13.36 7.73 -8.18
CA GLY A 409 13.49 6.67 -9.19
C GLY A 409 14.92 6.15 -9.30
N ARG A 410 15.89 7.04 -9.52
CA ARG A 410 17.32 6.66 -9.54
C ARG A 410 17.84 6.12 -8.21
N VAL A 411 17.34 6.64 -7.09
CA VAL A 411 17.66 6.09 -5.76
C VAL A 411 17.10 4.67 -5.60
N TYR A 412 15.91 4.37 -6.10
CA TYR A 412 15.36 3.02 -6.11
C TYR A 412 16.16 2.08 -7.00
N ILE A 413 16.61 2.52 -8.18
CA ILE A 413 17.52 1.74 -9.04
C ILE A 413 18.79 1.38 -8.26
N ALA A 414 19.40 2.37 -7.58
CA ALA A 414 20.57 2.14 -6.76
C ALA A 414 20.32 1.15 -5.60
N LYS A 415 19.17 1.28 -4.90
CA LYS A 415 18.75 0.35 -3.85
C LYS A 415 18.61 -1.07 -4.40
N CYS A 416 17.93 -1.24 -5.54
CA CYS A 416 17.76 -2.55 -6.17
C CYS A 416 19.10 -3.18 -6.53
N TYR A 417 20.02 -2.44 -7.16
CA TYR A 417 21.36 -2.96 -7.46
C TYR A 417 22.14 -3.38 -6.21
N ARG A 418 22.05 -2.59 -5.14
CA ARG A 418 22.67 -2.92 -3.86
C ARG A 418 22.08 -4.20 -3.27
N ASP A 419 20.76 -4.33 -3.30
CA ASP A 419 20.03 -5.49 -2.75
C ASP A 419 20.31 -6.76 -3.58
N LEU A 420 20.64 -6.61 -4.88
CA LEU A 420 21.15 -7.67 -5.76
C LEU A 420 22.66 -7.93 -5.63
N GLY A 421 23.36 -7.22 -4.74
CA GLY A 421 24.80 -7.38 -4.49
C GLY A 421 25.73 -6.63 -5.45
N ASN A 422 25.20 -5.87 -6.40
CA ASN A 422 25.98 -5.08 -7.36
C ASN A 422 26.29 -3.68 -6.81
N SER A 423 27.31 -3.60 -5.95
CA SER A 423 27.70 -2.35 -5.28
C SER A 423 28.24 -1.27 -6.24
N SER A 424 28.87 -1.65 -7.36
CA SER A 424 29.43 -0.69 -8.32
C SER A 424 28.32 0.00 -9.11
N ALA A 425 27.35 -0.75 -9.64
CA ALA A 425 26.19 -0.18 -10.31
C ALA A 425 25.36 0.70 -9.35
N ALA A 426 25.17 0.25 -8.09
CA ALA A 426 24.49 1.06 -7.08
C ALA A 426 25.17 2.42 -6.88
N ALA A 427 26.50 2.47 -6.76
CA ALA A 427 27.24 3.72 -6.59
C ALA A 427 27.11 4.66 -7.80
N LEU A 428 27.13 4.12 -9.03
CA LEU A 428 26.91 4.88 -10.25
C LEU A 428 25.52 5.53 -10.26
N TRP A 429 24.48 4.77 -9.94
CA TRP A 429 23.11 5.29 -9.91
C TRP A 429 22.88 6.33 -8.80
N VAL A 430 23.56 6.21 -7.65
CA VAL A 430 23.55 7.27 -6.63
C VAL A 430 24.18 8.56 -7.17
N HIS A 431 25.29 8.46 -7.91
CA HIS A 431 25.92 9.62 -8.55
C HIS A 431 24.97 10.27 -9.56
N LEU A 432 24.37 9.47 -10.45
CA LEU A 432 23.37 9.96 -11.42
C LEU A 432 22.15 10.58 -10.74
N ALA A 433 21.73 10.08 -9.58
CA ALA A 433 20.65 10.68 -8.79
C ALA A 433 21.05 12.05 -8.21
N SER A 434 22.33 12.22 -7.84
CA SER A 434 22.84 13.49 -7.28
C SER A 434 22.97 14.61 -8.31
N GLU A 435 23.11 14.25 -9.59
CA GLU A 435 23.18 15.19 -10.71
C GLU A 435 21.81 15.76 -11.08
N LEU A 436 20.70 15.14 -10.64
CA LEU A 436 19.37 15.65 -10.93
C LEU A 436 19.04 16.87 -10.06
N PRO A 437 18.42 17.91 -10.66
CA PRO A 437 18.00 19.09 -9.92
C PRO A 437 16.88 18.73 -8.92
N GLY A 438 16.76 19.52 -7.85
CA GLY A 438 15.82 19.24 -6.75
C GLY A 438 14.33 19.31 -7.13
N ASN A 439 14.01 19.74 -8.35
CA ASN A 439 12.67 19.81 -8.91
C ASN A 439 12.31 18.62 -9.82
N ALA A 440 13.21 17.65 -10.01
CA ALA A 440 12.82 16.36 -10.59
C ALA A 440 11.79 15.71 -9.66
N LYS A 441 10.72 15.11 -10.21
CA LYS A 441 9.66 14.44 -9.43
C LYS A 441 10.32 13.57 -8.35
N GLU A 442 9.88 13.76 -7.10
CA GLU A 442 10.58 13.35 -5.86
C GLU A 442 11.41 12.08 -5.98
#